data_AF-A0A3D5I2B5-F1
#
_entry.id   AF-A0A3D5I2B5-F1
#
_cell.length_a   1.000
_cell.length_b   1.000
_cell.length_c   1.000
_cell.angle_alpha   90.00
_cell.angle_beta   90.00
_cell.angle_gamma   90.00
#
_symmetry.space_group_name_H-M   'P 1'
#
loop_
_entity.id
_entity.type
_entity.pdbx_description
1 polymer ?
#
loop_
_entity_poly.entity_id
_entity_poly.type
_entity_poly.pdbx_seq_one_letter_code
_entity_poly.pdbx_strand_id
1 'polypeptide(L)' 'VAEGCDYRCAFCIIPKLRGDQRSRPIESIVAEAQQLAAQGVKELILISQITTNYGLDLYGKPQLAEL' A
#
# COMPACT_ATOMS: atom_id res chain seq x y z
N VAL A 1 1.70 -2.44 1.24
CA VAL A 1 1.45 -1.07 1.75
C VAL A 1 0.00 -0.62 1.58
N ALA A 2 -0.70 -1.10 0.55
CA ALA A 2 -2.14 -0.92 0.36
C ALA A 2 -2.75 -2.21 -0.21
N GLU A 3 -4.06 -2.38 -0.06
CA GLU A 3 -4.84 -3.48 -0.65
C GLU A 3 -6.09 -2.94 -1.37
N GLY A 4 -6.48 -3.56 -2.48
CA GLY A 4 -7.61 -3.11 -3.29
C GLY A 4 -7.19 -2.14 -4.38
N CYS A 5 -8.15 -1.71 -5.21
CA CYS A 5 -7.88 -0.79 -6.33
C CYS A 5 -9.16 -0.10 -6.78
N ASP A 6 -9.12 1.24 -6.92
CA ASP A 6 -10.27 2.04 -7.39
C ASP A 6 -10.44 2.01 -8.91
N TYR A 7 -9.41 1.56 -9.65
CA TYR A 7 -9.48 1.49 -11.11
C TYR A 7 -10.34 0.33 -11.57
N ARG A 8 -11.38 0.64 -12.35
CA ARG A 8 -12.26 -0.32 -13.02
C ARG A 8 -11.71 -0.73 -14.40
N CYS A 9 -10.49 -1.26 -14.43
CA CYS A 9 -9.86 -1.72 -15.67
C CYS A 9 -10.69 -2.84 -16.33
N ALA A 10 -10.91 -2.77 -17.65
CA ALA A 10 -11.78 -3.70 -18.37
C ALA A 10 -11.44 -5.19 -18.22
N PHE A 11 -10.17 -5.49 -17.93
CA PHE A 11 -9.64 -6.85 -17.78
C PHE A 11 -9.43 -7.28 -16.32
N CYS A 12 -9.57 -6.38 -15.35
CA CYS A 12 -9.12 -6.62 -13.98
C CYS A 12 -10.28 -6.91 -13.03
N ILE A 13 -10.25 -8.07 -12.36
CA ILE A 13 -11.28 -8.47 -11.37
C ILE A 13 -11.06 -7.87 -9.98
N ILE A 14 -9.91 -7.24 -9.73
CA ILE A 14 -9.48 -6.81 -8.39
C ILE A 14 -10.52 -5.97 -7.63
N PRO A 15 -11.18 -4.95 -8.22
CA PRO A 15 -12.16 -4.15 -7.47
C PRO A 15 -13.33 -5.00 -6.94
N LYS A 16 -13.65 -6.12 -7.60
CA LYS A 16 -14.70 -7.06 -7.14
C LYS A 16 -14.16 -8.08 -6.12
N LEU A 17 -12.90 -8.49 -6.26
CA LEU A 17 -12.30 -9.52 -5.40
C LEU A 17 -11.76 -8.96 -4.08
N ARG A 18 -11.08 -7.80 -4.12
CA ARG A 18 -10.37 -7.18 -2.99
C ARG A 18 -11.06 -5.90 -2.49
N GLY A 19 -11.96 -5.35 -3.28
CA GLY A 19 -12.64 -4.08 -3.02
C GLY A 19 -11.84 -2.88 -3.50
N ASP A 20 -12.36 -1.70 -3.15
CA ASP A 20 -11.75 -0.40 -3.40
C ASP A 20 -10.43 -0.24 -2.62
N GLN A 21 -9.63 0.75 -2.99
CA GLN A 21 -8.30 0.97 -2.43
C GLN A 21 -8.36 1.27 -0.93
N ARG A 22 -7.49 0.60 -0.17
CA ARG A 22 -7.28 0.82 1.26
C ARG A 22 -5.78 0.83 1.57
N SER A 23 -5.26 2.01 1.88
CA SER A 23 -3.89 2.23 2.33
C SER A 23 -3.75 1.93 3.82
N ARG A 24 -2.58 1.43 4.21
CA ARG A 24 -2.20 1.37 5.63
C ARG A 24 -1.61 2.73 6.06
N PRO A 25 -1.75 3.15 7.33
CA PRO A 25 -1.06 4.33 7.83
C PRO A 25 0.46 4.20 7.75
N ILE A 26 1.18 5.32 7.60
CA ILE A 26 2.65 5.35 7.49
C ILE A 26 3.26 4.75 8.75
N GLU A 27 2.76 5.14 9.92
CA GLU A 27 3.23 4.67 11.23
C GLU A 27 3.11 3.15 11.35
N SER A 28 2.04 2.56 10.82
CA SER A 28 1.83 1.11 10.80
C SER A 28 2.87 0.39 9.93
N ILE A 29 3.20 0.94 8.76
CA ILE A 29 4.17 0.35 7.83
C ILE A 29 5.59 0.49 8.39
N VAL A 30 5.94 1.67 8.93
CA VAL A 30 7.25 1.94 9.52
C VAL A 30 7.49 1.04 10.74
N ALA A 31 6.50 0.85 11.60
CA ALA A 31 6.61 -0.05 12.74
C ALA A 31 6.92 -1.50 12.31
N GLU A 32 6.23 -2.02 11.29
CA GLU A 32 6.50 -3.35 10.74
C GLU A 32 7.88 -3.44 10.10
N ALA A 33 8.29 -2.41 9.33
CA ALA A 33 9.60 -2.34 8.72
C ALA A 33 10.73 -2.38 9.78
N GLN A 34 10.57 -1.62 10.88
CA GLN A 34 11.51 -1.63 12.01
C GLN A 34 11.57 -3.01 12.69
N GLN A 35 10.42 -3.67 12.88
CA GLN A 35 10.37 -5.03 13.44
C GLN A 35 11.08 -6.04 12.56
N LEU A 36 10.90 -5.99 11.24
CA LEU A 36 11.58 -6.86 10.28
C LEU A 36 13.09 -6.59 10.26
N ALA A 37 13.50 -5.31 10.27
CA ALA A 37 14.90 -4.93 10.36
C ALA A 37 15.57 -5.46 11.63
N ALA A 38 14.88 -5.40 12.78
CA ALA A 38 15.36 -5.95 14.05
C ALA A 38 15.54 -7.48 14.01
N GLN A 39 14.77 -8.18 13.15
CA GLN A 39 14.92 -9.62 12.90
C GLN A 39 16.04 -9.96 11.91
N GLY A 40 16.77 -8.95 11.42
CA GLY A 40 17.90 -9.13 10.51
C GLY A 40 17.54 -9.09 9.02
N VAL A 41 16.29 -8.77 8.65
CA VAL A 41 15.89 -8.56 7.26
C VAL A 41 16.68 -7.40 6.67
N LYS A 42 17.20 -7.59 5.45
CA LYS A 42 18.07 -6.61 4.76
C LYS A 42 17.41 -5.91 3.58
N GLU A 43 16.28 -6.41 3.12
CA GLU A 43 15.56 -5.88 1.96
C GLU A 43 14.06 -5.89 2.24
N LEU A 44 13.41 -4.77 1.96
CA LEU A 44 11.97 -4.61 2.07
C LEU A 44 11.42 -4.25 0.69
N ILE A 45 10.41 -4.98 0.25
CA ILE A 45 9.74 -4.75 -1.04
C ILE A 45 8.34 -4.21 -0.77
N LEU A 46 8.09 -2.97 -1.19
CA LEU A 46 6.77 -2.36 -1.05
C LEU A 46 5.85 -2.83 -2.18
N ILE A 47 4.78 -3.55 -1.82
CA ILE A 47 3.80 -4.07 -2.77
C ILE A 47 2.40 -3.48 -2.56
N SER A 48 1.70 -3.26 -3.66
CA SER A 48 0.26 -2.97 -3.74
C SER A 48 -0.23 -3.15 -5.19
N GLN A 49 -1.54 -3.05 -5.43
CA GLN A 49 -2.08 -3.11 -6.78
C GLN A 49 -1.64 -1.92 -7.64
N ILE A 50 -1.61 -0.71 -7.07
CA ILE A 50 -1.12 0.53 -7.69
C ILE A 50 -0.33 1.32 -6.65
N THR A 51 0.99 1.13 -6.60
CA THR A 51 1.82 1.70 -5.52
C THR A 51 1.88 3.23 -5.54
N THR A 52 1.78 3.84 -6.72
CA THR A 52 1.73 5.31 -6.87
C THR A 52 0.49 5.94 -6.24
N ASN A 53 -0.56 5.17 -5.98
CA ASN A 53 -1.78 5.67 -5.35
C ASN A 53 -1.75 5.64 -3.82
N TYR A 54 -0.73 5.04 -3.20
CA TYR A 54 -0.64 4.93 -1.76
C TYR A 54 -0.87 6.30 -1.09
N GLY A 55 -1.80 6.33 -0.14
CA GLY A 55 -2.15 7.52 0.63
C GLY A 55 -3.28 8.38 0.05
N LEU A 56 -3.73 8.17 -1.19
CA LEU A 56 -4.86 8.92 -1.75
C LEU A 56 -6.14 8.76 -0.92
N ASP A 57 -6.47 7.54 -0.52
CA ASP A 57 -7.67 7.19 0.23
C ASP A 57 -7.59 7.55 1.72
N LEU A 58 -6.38 7.74 2.26
CA LEU A 58 -6.15 8.01 3.68
C LEU A 58 -5.80 9.47 3.99
N TYR A 59 -5.02 10.11 3.12
CA TYR A 59 -4.47 11.45 3.31
C TYR A 59 -4.95 12.46 2.26
N GLY A 60 -5.78 12.01 1.30
CA GLY A 60 -6.33 12.85 0.23
C GLY A 60 -5.35 13.21 -0.89
N LYS A 61 -4.12 12.67 -0.85
CA LYS A 61 -3.06 12.88 -1.86
C LYS A 61 -2.11 11.68 -1.88
N PRO A 62 -1.37 11.43 -2.98
CA PRO A 62 -0.32 10.42 -2.98
C PRO A 62 0.74 10.75 -1.93
N GLN A 63 1.12 9.76 -1.13
CA GLN A 63 2.10 9.89 -0.05
C GLN A 63 3.23 8.86 -0.15
N LEU A 64 3.40 8.19 -1.30
CA LEU A 64 4.46 7.19 -1.47
C LEU A 64 5.87 7.77 -1.25
N ALA A 65 6.09 9.04 -1.63
CA ALA A 65 7.40 9.68 -1.45
C ALA A 65 7.70 10.08 0.01
N GLU A 66 6.66 10.21 0.84
CA GLU A 66 6.80 10.51 2.27
C GLU A 66 6.90 9.24 3.13
N LEU A 67 6.57 8.07 2.55
CA LEU A 67 6.72 6.75 3.16
C LEU A 67 8.18 6.27 3.08
#